data_AF-A0A6S7J9K3-F1
#
_entry.id   AF-A0A6S7J9K3-F1
#
_cell.length_a   1.000
_cell.length_b   1.000
_cell.length_c   1.000
_cell.angle_alpha   90.00
_cell.angle_beta   90.00
_cell.angle_gamma   90.00
#
_symmetry.space_group_name_H-M   'P 1'
#
loop_
_entity.id
_entity.type
_entity.pdbx_description
1 polymer ?
#
loop_
_entity_poly.entity_id
_entity_poly.type
_entity_poly.pdbx_seq_one_letter_code
_entity_poly.pdbx_strand_id
1 'polypeptide(L)'
;MKVDLQVLRSDTEYVDPKYKDYSNYYSLSDHDTRTLVAYCEALSPSFLEDKCFFRNDAYCAGKDTGNHFLDISSKEVTFAAAESVMVLGRKAFVTKVMVYSSSWKRKNYDNPLSEVKRSFAPSPVYTTRRRSSSCIII
;
A
#
# COMPACT_ATOMS: atom_id res chain seq x y z
N MET A 1 4.50 -1.45 -6.90
CA MET A 1 3.95 -1.40 -5.54
C MET A 1 4.07 -2.78 -4.92
N LYS A 2 4.74 -2.94 -3.77
CA LYS A 2 4.93 -4.25 -3.13
C LYS A 2 4.38 -4.21 -1.71
N VAL A 3 3.13 -4.61 -1.52
CA VAL A 3 2.59 -4.90 -0.18
C VAL A 3 2.59 -6.41 -0.04
N ASP A 4 3.65 -6.93 0.57
CA ASP A 4 3.76 -8.36 0.76
C ASP A 4 2.84 -8.80 1.90
N LEU A 5 1.81 -9.56 1.57
CA LEU A 5 0.82 -10.07 2.53
C LEU A 5 1.35 -11.26 3.34
N GLN A 6 2.62 -11.64 3.19
CA GLN A 6 3.29 -12.66 3.99
C GLN A 6 3.28 -12.40 5.51
N VAL A 7 2.85 -11.21 5.94
CA VAL A 7 2.63 -10.80 7.34
C VAL A 7 1.40 -11.47 7.96
N LEU A 8 0.40 -11.76 7.14
CA LEU A 8 -0.91 -12.23 7.58
C LEU A 8 -1.13 -13.67 7.14
N ARG A 9 -1.53 -14.53 8.08
CA ARG A 9 -2.07 -15.85 7.75
C ARG A 9 -3.58 -15.72 7.60
N SER A 10 -4.08 -15.99 6.40
CA SER A 10 -5.51 -16.07 6.15
C SER A 10 -5.87 -17.39 5.50
N ASP A 11 -6.95 -18.01 5.98
CA ASP A 11 -7.49 -19.26 5.43
C ASP A 11 -8.19 -19.03 4.07
N THR A 12 -8.25 -17.78 3.62
CA THR A 12 -8.75 -17.37 2.30
C THR A 12 -7.80 -16.37 1.69
N GLU A 13 -7.39 -16.60 0.45
CA GLU A 13 -6.56 -15.68 -0.31
C GLU A 13 -7.34 -14.37 -0.53
N TYR A 14 -7.10 -13.33 0.28
CA TYR A 14 -7.90 -12.08 0.27
C TYR A 14 -7.74 -11.24 -0.99
N VAL A 15 -6.67 -11.49 -1.73
CA VAL A 15 -6.24 -10.71 -2.89
C VAL A 15 -5.99 -11.70 -4.01
N ASP A 16 -6.72 -11.51 -5.11
CA ASP A 16 -6.57 -12.31 -6.34
C ASP A 16 -5.09 -12.39 -6.74
N PRO A 17 -4.56 -13.60 -7.06
CA PRO A 17 -3.17 -13.79 -7.49
C PRO A 17 -2.69 -12.81 -8.55
N LYS A 18 -3.57 -12.35 -9.46
CA LYS A 18 -3.21 -11.35 -10.49
C LYS A 18 -2.70 -10.02 -9.90
N TYR A 19 -3.17 -9.66 -8.71
CA TYR A 19 -2.72 -8.48 -7.98
C TYR A 19 -1.43 -8.70 -7.19
N LYS A 20 -0.95 -9.96 -7.10
CA LYS A 20 0.34 -10.32 -6.50
C LYS A 20 1.45 -10.50 -7.54
N ASP A 21 1.12 -10.47 -8.83
CA ASP A 21 2.10 -10.50 -9.92
C ASP A 21 2.77 -9.13 -10.11
N TYR A 22 3.70 -8.83 -9.20
CA TYR A 22 4.43 -7.56 -9.17
C TYR A 22 5.22 -7.26 -10.45
N SER A 23 5.50 -8.27 -11.28
CA SER A 23 6.25 -8.12 -12.52
C SER A 23 5.36 -7.71 -13.69
N ASN A 24 4.05 -7.92 -13.59
CA ASN A 24 3.13 -7.84 -14.73
C ASN A 24 1.97 -6.86 -14.52
N TYR A 25 2.13 -5.87 -13.64
CA TYR A 25 1.08 -4.86 -13.39
C TYR A 25 0.73 -4.01 -14.63
N TYR A 26 1.60 -3.94 -15.64
CA TYR A 26 1.31 -3.28 -16.90
C TYR A 26 0.23 -3.99 -17.73
N SER A 27 -0.10 -5.24 -17.42
CA SER A 27 -1.13 -6.03 -18.11
C SER A 27 -2.54 -5.86 -17.51
N LEU A 28 -2.66 -5.13 -16.39
CA LEU A 28 -3.94 -4.94 -15.71
C LEU A 28 -4.85 -4.00 -16.50
N SER A 29 -6.15 -4.33 -16.55
CA SER A 29 -7.17 -3.42 -17.08
C SER A 29 -7.33 -2.18 -16.20
N ASP A 30 -7.96 -1.12 -16.70
CA ASP A 30 -8.29 0.07 -15.88
C ASP A 30 -9.13 -0.28 -14.65
N HIS A 31 -10.08 -1.21 -14.81
CA HIS A 31 -10.91 -1.70 -13.71
C HIS A 31 -10.09 -2.46 -12.67
N ASP A 32 -9.22 -3.36 -13.11
CA ASP A 32 -8.35 -4.13 -12.22
C ASP A 32 -7.34 -3.24 -11.51
N THR A 33 -6.83 -2.21 -12.20
CA THR A 33 -5.88 -1.27 -11.59
C THR A 33 -6.56 -0.44 -10.50
N ARG A 34 -7.80 0.02 -10.70
CA ARG A 34 -8.59 0.68 -9.64
C ARG A 34 -8.85 -0.25 -8.46
N THR A 35 -9.13 -1.52 -8.72
CA THR A 35 -9.32 -2.54 -7.69
C THR A 35 -8.04 -2.77 -6.89
N LEU A 36 -6.88 -2.86 -7.58
CA LEU A 36 -5.57 -2.93 -6.95
C LEU A 36 -5.31 -1.72 -6.05
N VAL A 37 -5.65 -0.51 -6.51
CA VAL A 37 -5.54 0.73 -5.69
C VAL A 37 -6.38 0.64 -4.43
N ALA A 38 -7.63 0.18 -4.53
CA ALA A 38 -8.49 -0.01 -3.36
C ALA A 38 -7.91 -1.03 -2.37
N TYR A 39 -7.32 -2.12 -2.88
CA TYR A 39 -6.66 -3.11 -2.04
C TYR A 39 -5.48 -2.53 -1.28
N CYS A 40 -4.59 -1.79 -1.93
CA CYS A 40 -3.46 -1.21 -1.21
C CYS A 40 -3.89 -0.10 -0.26
N GLU A 41 -4.90 0.71 -0.55
CA GLU A 41 -5.46 1.62 0.45
C GLU A 41 -5.95 0.89 1.71
N ALA A 42 -6.70 -0.20 1.53
CA ALA A 42 -7.20 -1.03 2.64
C ALA A 42 -6.09 -1.78 3.40
N LEU A 43 -4.97 -2.07 2.72
CA LEU A 43 -3.82 -2.80 3.24
C LEU A 43 -2.59 -1.90 3.42
N SER A 44 -2.81 -0.60 3.58
CA SER A 44 -1.72 0.37 3.52
C SER A 44 -0.76 0.15 4.71
N PRO A 45 0.56 0.37 4.52
CA PRO A 45 1.52 0.34 5.61
C PRO A 45 1.12 1.26 6.77
N SER A 46 0.46 2.39 6.47
CA SER A 46 -0.07 3.31 7.49
C SER A 46 -1.26 2.73 8.27
N PHE A 47 -2.12 1.93 7.64
CA PHE A 47 -3.23 1.26 8.33
C PHE A 47 -2.76 0.12 9.24
N LEU A 48 -1.70 -0.57 8.81
CA LEU A 48 -1.08 -1.68 9.53
C LEU A 48 0.05 -1.25 10.48
N GLU A 49 0.37 0.05 10.48
CA GLU A 49 1.39 0.66 11.34
C GLU A 49 1.06 0.42 12.81
N ASP A 50 2.09 0.09 13.59
CA ASP A 50 2.03 -0.24 15.01
C ASP A 50 1.16 -1.47 15.36
N LYS A 51 0.66 -2.21 14.35
CA LYS A 51 -0.07 -3.46 14.53
C LYS A 51 0.78 -4.64 14.11
N CYS A 52 1.17 -4.66 12.84
CA CYS A 52 2.03 -5.69 12.27
C CYS A 52 3.10 -5.12 11.33
N PHE A 53 3.07 -3.81 11.09
CA PHE A 53 4.08 -3.09 10.33
C PHE A 53 4.75 -2.08 11.27
N PHE A 54 6.07 -2.11 11.36
CA PHE A 54 6.84 -1.26 12.26
C PHE A 54 7.90 -0.50 11.46
N ARG A 55 7.85 0.82 11.56
CA ARG A 55 8.90 1.67 10.97
C ARG A 55 10.11 1.66 11.89
N ASN A 56 11.25 1.17 11.39
CA ASN A 56 12.51 1.20 12.13
C ASN A 56 13.70 1.38 11.18
N ASP A 57 14.04 2.65 10.93
CA ASP A 57 15.16 3.03 10.07
C ASP A 57 16.51 2.53 10.60
N ALA A 58 16.69 2.45 11.93
CA ALA A 58 17.93 1.96 12.53
C ALA A 58 18.12 0.45 12.33
N TYR A 59 17.06 -0.35 12.47
CA TYR A 59 17.11 -1.79 12.21
C TYR A 59 17.35 -2.10 10.72
N CYS A 60 16.81 -1.26 9.84
CA CYS A 60 16.99 -1.39 8.40
C CYS A 60 18.31 -0.77 7.89
N ALA A 61 19.00 0.03 8.69
CA ALA A 61 20.28 0.63 8.32
C ALA A 61 21.33 -0.47 8.09
N GLY A 62 21.98 -0.46 6.92
CA GLY A 62 22.98 -1.45 6.55
C GLY A 62 22.43 -2.79 6.05
N LYS A 63 21.12 -2.92 5.84
CA LYS A 63 20.50 -4.10 5.22
C LYS A 63 20.10 -3.82 3.77
N ASP A 64 20.23 -4.82 2.91
CA ASP A 64 20.13 -4.65 1.44
C ASP A 64 18.76 -4.21 0.94
N THR A 65 17.68 -4.67 1.59
CA THR A 65 16.32 -4.55 1.04
C THR A 65 15.50 -3.41 1.63
N GLY A 66 15.93 -2.78 2.74
CA GLY A 66 15.19 -1.71 3.42
C GLY A 66 13.87 -2.15 4.07
N ASN A 67 13.48 -3.42 3.94
CA ASN A 67 12.38 -4.06 4.64
C ASN A 67 12.70 -5.52 4.96
N HIS A 68 12.16 -6.00 6.08
CA HIS A 68 12.36 -7.37 6.57
C HIS A 68 11.09 -7.91 7.21
N PHE A 69 10.89 -9.22 7.09
CA PHE A 69 9.82 -9.93 7.76
C PHE A 69 10.39 -10.74 8.91
N LEU A 70 9.85 -10.53 10.10
CA LEU A 70 10.26 -11.23 11.32
C LEU A 70 9.09 -12.08 11.80
N ASP A 71 9.36 -13.30 12.24
CA ASP A 71 8.34 -14.13 12.88
C ASP A 71 7.98 -13.55 14.24
N ILE A 72 6.70 -13.49 14.61
CA ILE A 72 6.26 -13.00 15.93
C ILE A 72 6.87 -13.83 17.07
N SER A 73 7.15 -15.11 16.83
CA SER A 73 7.82 -15.98 17.80
C SER A 73 9.33 -15.74 17.93
N SER A 74 9.92 -14.92 17.05
CA SER A 74 11.35 -14.62 17.07
C SER A 74 11.71 -13.70 18.23
N LYS A 75 12.83 -13.99 18.89
CA LYS A 75 13.42 -13.12 19.93
C LYS A 75 13.84 -11.74 19.41
N GLU A 76 13.93 -11.57 18.08
CA GLU A 76 14.23 -10.30 17.44
C GLU A 76 13.05 -9.32 17.44
N VAL A 77 11.82 -9.83 17.61
CA VAL A 77 10.63 -8.98 17.69
C VAL A 77 10.58 -8.36 19.08
N THR A 78 10.96 -7.09 19.14
CA THR A 78 10.89 -6.26 20.36
C THR A 78 9.64 -5.39 20.43
N PHE A 79 8.78 -5.49 19.41
CA PHE A 79 7.57 -4.68 19.27
C PHE A 79 6.33 -5.45 19.75
N ALA A 80 5.39 -4.75 20.37
CA ALA A 80 4.08 -5.30 20.71
C ALA A 80 3.24 -5.45 19.44
N ALA A 81 3.35 -6.59 18.77
CA ALA A 81 2.52 -6.91 17.61
C ALA A 81 1.09 -7.24 18.04
N ALA A 82 0.12 -6.80 17.24
CA ALA A 82 -1.26 -7.23 17.38
C ALA A 82 -1.37 -8.73 17.08
N GLU A 83 -2.12 -9.47 17.88
CA GLU A 83 -2.42 -10.90 17.61
C GLU A 83 -3.22 -11.07 16.30
N SER A 84 -4.07 -10.09 15.99
CA SER A 84 -4.89 -10.09 14.79
C SER A 84 -5.24 -8.67 14.33
N VAL A 85 -5.54 -8.53 13.03
CA VAL A 85 -5.98 -7.29 12.41
C VAL A 85 -7.24 -7.51 11.60
N MET A 86 -8.12 -6.51 11.56
CA MET A 86 -9.28 -6.52 10.68
C MET A 86 -8.88 -5.99 9.31
N VAL A 87 -9.00 -6.84 8.29
CA VAL A 87 -8.70 -6.53 6.89
C VAL A 87 -9.94 -6.83 6.08
N LEU A 88 -10.47 -5.81 5.37
CA LEU A 88 -11.63 -5.97 4.48
C LEU A 88 -12.83 -6.67 5.15
N GLY A 89 -13.09 -6.35 6.42
CA GLY A 89 -14.19 -6.92 7.20
C GLY A 89 -13.94 -8.33 7.76
N ARG A 90 -12.74 -8.89 7.58
CA ARG A 90 -12.37 -10.21 8.10
C ARG A 90 -11.21 -10.11 9.08
N LYS A 91 -11.23 -10.95 10.11
CA LYS A 91 -10.15 -11.06 11.09
C LYS A 91 -9.02 -11.90 10.48
N ALA A 92 -7.82 -11.34 10.42
CA ALA A 92 -6.61 -12.01 9.97
C ALA A 92 -5.63 -12.13 11.15
N PHE A 93 -5.04 -13.31 11.34
CA PHE A 93 -4.05 -13.52 12.40
C PHE A 93 -2.67 -13.11 11.91
N VAL A 94 -1.96 -12.39 12.76
CA VAL A 94 -0.61 -11.94 12.46
C VAL A 94 0.35 -13.09 12.83
N THR A 95 1.16 -13.52 11.87
CA THR A 95 2.19 -14.55 12.10
C THR A 95 3.59 -14.00 11.97
N LYS A 96 3.75 -12.97 11.14
CA LYS A 96 4.98 -12.22 10.97
C LYS A 96 4.71 -10.75 11.15
N VAL A 97 5.74 -9.99 11.48
CA VAL A 97 5.74 -8.54 11.44
C VAL A 97 6.65 -8.07 10.33
N MET A 98 6.31 -6.94 9.72
CA MET A 98 7.15 -6.28 8.75
C MET A 98 7.85 -5.11 9.41
N VAL A 99 9.18 -5.10 9.36
CA VAL A 99 9.99 -3.94 9.75
C VAL A 99 10.49 -3.25 8.49
N TYR A 100 10.32 -1.94 8.39
CA TYR A 100 10.67 -1.21 7.18
C TYR A 100 11.30 0.16 7.46
N SER A 101 12.11 0.64 6.52
CA SER A 101 12.66 2.00 6.53
C SER A 101 11.72 3.00 5.86
N SER A 102 11.80 4.26 6.29
CA SER A 102 11.08 5.39 5.67
C SER A 102 11.38 5.49 4.17
N SER A 103 12.64 5.26 3.78
CA SER A 103 13.07 5.27 2.37
C SER A 103 12.43 4.15 1.57
N TRP A 104 12.27 2.96 2.16
CA TRP A 104 11.61 1.83 1.53
C TRP A 104 10.13 2.09 1.29
N LYS A 105 9.38 2.56 2.29
CA LYS A 105 7.94 2.86 2.17
C LYS A 105 7.70 3.88 1.08
N ARG A 106 8.47 4.96 1.08
CA ARG A 106 8.36 6.00 0.05
C ARG A 106 8.61 5.45 -1.36
N LYS A 107 9.69 4.69 -1.54
CA LYS A 107 10.09 4.17 -2.86
C LYS A 107 9.18 3.06 -3.39
N ASN A 108 8.75 2.14 -2.54
CA ASN A 108 8.07 0.92 -2.95
C ASN A 108 6.55 0.96 -2.78
N TYR A 109 6.04 1.93 -2.02
CA TYR A 109 4.63 2.06 -1.72
C TYR A 109 4.09 3.44 -2.08
N ASP A 110 4.55 4.52 -1.43
CA ASP A 110 3.93 5.84 -1.57
C ASP A 110 4.07 6.41 -2.99
N ASN A 111 5.28 6.38 -3.57
CA ASN A 111 5.54 6.90 -4.91
C ASN A 111 4.78 6.10 -5.98
N PRO A 112 4.88 4.76 -6.05
CA PRO A 112 4.12 3.99 -7.04
C PRO A 112 2.61 4.17 -6.90
N LEU A 113 2.08 4.19 -5.68
CA LEU A 113 0.64 4.38 -5.46
C LEU A 113 0.19 5.76 -5.92
N SER A 114 1.00 6.79 -5.69
CA SER A 114 0.71 8.16 -6.13
C SER A 114 0.74 8.29 -7.65
N GLU A 115 1.69 7.63 -8.33
CA GLU A 115 1.78 7.60 -9.79
C GLU A 115 0.55 6.93 -10.42
N VAL A 116 0.18 5.75 -9.90
CA VAL A 116 -1.01 5.01 -10.35
C VAL A 116 -2.27 5.83 -10.08
N LYS A 117 -2.42 6.47 -8.92
CA LYS A 117 -3.58 7.36 -8.67
C LYS A 117 -3.61 8.56 -9.62
N ARG A 118 -2.46 9.10 -9.99
CA ARG A 118 -2.38 10.24 -10.94
C ARG A 118 -2.80 9.84 -12.35
N SER A 119 -2.52 8.61 -12.80
CA SER A 119 -3.00 8.14 -14.12
C SER A 119 -4.53 7.98 -14.17
N PHE A 120 -5.19 7.80 -13.02
CA PHE A 120 -6.66 7.75 -12.92
C PHE A 120 -7.30 9.08 -12.51
N ALA A 121 -6.51 10.07 -12.09
CA ALA A 121 -7.04 11.38 -11.80
C ALA A 121 -7.59 11.96 -13.12
N PRO A 122 -8.83 12.47 -13.15
CA PRO A 122 -9.29 13.21 -14.31
C PRO A 122 -8.26 14.29 -14.61
N SER A 123 -7.78 14.38 -15.86
CA SER A 123 -6.87 15.45 -16.27
C SER A 123 -7.41 16.76 -15.72
N PRO A 124 -6.59 17.60 -15.06
CA PRO A 124 -7.05 18.92 -14.70
C PRO A 124 -7.48 19.55 -16.01
N VAL A 125 -8.79 19.78 -16.15
CA VAL A 125 -9.34 20.53 -17.27
C VAL A 125 -8.59 21.83 -17.22
N TYR A 126 -7.66 22.04 -18.16
CA TYR A 126 -7.17 23.37 -18.45
C TYR A 126 -8.40 24.14 -18.88
N THR A 127 -9.07 24.78 -17.92
CA THR A 127 -10.02 25.83 -18.19
C THR A 127 -9.17 26.91 -18.84
N THR A 128 -9.11 26.85 -20.18
CA THR A 128 -8.71 27.99 -20.97
C THR A 128 -9.61 29.09 -20.49
N ARG A 129 -8.99 30.00 -19.73
CA ARG A 129 -9.57 31.24 -19.24
C ARG A 129 -9.89 32.06 -20.49
N ARG A 130 -10.96 31.72 -21.21
CA ARG A 130 -11.58 32.61 -22.18
C ARG A 130 -12.14 33.75 -21.34
N ARG A 131 -11.31 34.78 -21.20
CA ARG A 131 -11.72 36.12 -20.83
C ARG A 131 -13.00 36.44 -21.60
N SER A 132 -14.02 36.82 -20.84
CA SER A 132 -15.01 37.84 -21.16
C SER A 132 -15.55 37.85 -22.58
N SER A 133 -16.82 37.47 -22.73
CA SER A 133 -17.81 38.23 -23.49
C SER A 133 -19.21 37.67 -23.17
N SER A 134 -20.00 38.49 -22.49
CA SER A 134 -21.46 38.53 -22.62
C SER A 134 -22.29 37.40 -21.99
N CYS A 135 -22.61 37.57 -20.70
CA CYS A 135 -23.95 37.24 -20.21
C CYS A 135 -24.48 38.47 -19.45
N ILE A 136 -25.24 39.30 -20.15
CA ILE A 136 -26.14 40.28 -19.54
C ILE A 136 -27.30 39.47 -18.93
N ILE A 137 -27.61 39.68 -17.67
CA ILE A 137 -28.92 39.33 -17.10
C ILE A 137 -29.73 40.63 -17.14
N ILE A 138 -30.77 40.67 -17.97
CA ILE A 138 -31.93 41.57 -17.80
C ILE A 138 -33.01 40.71 -17.14
#